data_AF-A0A5E4BT90-F1
#
_entry.id   AF-A0A5E4BT90-F1
#
_cell.length_a   1.000
_cell.length_b   1.000
_cell.length_c   1.000
_cell.angle_alpha   90.00
_cell.angle_beta   90.00
_cell.angle_gamma   90.00
#
_symmetry.space_group_name_H-M   'P 1'
#
loop_
_entity.id
_entity.type
_entity.pdbx_description
1 polymer ?
#
loop_
_entity_poly.entity_id
_entity_poly.type
_entity_poly.pdbx_seq_one_letter_code
_entity_poly.pdbx_strand_id
1 'polypeptide(L)'
;MEAALSWVQSLAEEQLRSHENKLRQVTAELAEHRCHPVERGLKSKEAEEYRLKEHYLTFEKSRYETYIHLLAVKIKVGSDDLERIEARLAMLEGDDPSLRKTHSSPALSQGHGPLTGNKATQDATGSDT
;
A
#
# COMPACT_ATOMS: atom_id res chain seq x y z
N MET A 1 -3.11 -9.29 -38.54
CA MET A 1 -2.99 -9.58 -37.09
C MET A 1 -1.65 -9.10 -36.53
N GLU A 2 -0.52 -9.36 -37.19
CA GLU A 2 0.81 -8.91 -36.69
C GLU A 2 0.92 -7.41 -36.43
N ALA A 3 0.38 -6.57 -37.32
CA ALA A 3 0.40 -5.11 -37.12
C ALA A 3 -0.35 -4.65 -35.86
N ALA A 4 -1.41 -5.37 -35.45
CA ALA A 4 -2.16 -5.05 -34.24
C ALA A 4 -1.36 -5.44 -32.98
N LEU A 5 -0.70 -6.59 -33.00
CA LEU A 5 0.18 -7.02 -31.91
C LEU A 5 1.37 -6.06 -31.73
N SER A 6 1.96 -5.61 -32.84
CA SER A 6 3.04 -4.61 -32.82
C SER A 6 2.58 -3.26 -32.26
N TRP A 7 1.34 -2.84 -32.55
CA TRP A 7 0.77 -1.60 -32.01
C TRP A 7 0.54 -1.68 -30.50
N VAL A 8 -0.03 -2.80 -30.03
CA VAL A 8 -0.25 -3.02 -28.60
C VAL A 8 1.07 -3.03 -27.84
N GLN A 9 2.10 -3.65 -28.41
CA GLN A 9 3.45 -3.65 -27.85
C GLN A 9 4.02 -2.23 -27.73
N SER A 10 3.96 -1.44 -28.82
CA SER A 10 4.44 -0.05 -28.81
C SER A 10 3.69 0.83 -27.81
N LEU A 11 2.38 0.62 -27.64
CA LEU A 11 1.56 1.36 -26.69
C LEU A 11 1.95 1.05 -25.24
N ALA A 12 2.20 -0.22 -24.93
CA ALA A 12 2.66 -0.62 -23.59
C ALA A 12 4.03 0.01 -23.26
N GLU A 13 4.95 0.05 -24.22
CA GLU A 13 6.26 0.70 -24.05
C GLU A 13 6.14 2.21 -23.86
N GLU A 14 5.22 2.87 -24.56
CA GLU A 14 4.95 4.29 -24.36
C GLU A 14 4.37 4.59 -22.99
N GLN A 15 3.43 3.76 -22.54
CA GLN A 15 2.83 3.91 -21.23
C GLN A 15 3.84 3.61 -20.10
N LEU A 16 4.76 2.66 -20.30
CA LEU A 16 5.90 2.44 -19.40
C LEU A 16 6.76 3.72 -19.29
N ARG A 17 7.18 4.32 -20.41
CA ARG A 17 7.96 5.58 -20.42
C ARG A 17 7.23 6.72 -19.72
N SER A 18 5.91 6.83 -19.89
CA SER A 18 5.09 7.82 -19.22
C SER A 18 5.10 7.64 -17.70
N HIS A 19 5.02 6.40 -17.21
CA HIS A 19 5.09 6.10 -15.78
C HIS A 19 6.48 6.34 -15.19
N GLU A 20 7.55 5.99 -15.91
CA GLU A 20 8.92 6.35 -15.50
C GLU A 20 9.09 7.86 -15.37
N ASN A 21 8.53 8.64 -16.29
CA ASN A 21 8.53 10.10 -16.21
C ASN A 21 7.77 10.61 -14.99
N LYS A 22 6.62 10.01 -14.70
CA LYS A 22 5.82 10.40 -13.55
C LYS A 22 6.49 10.02 -12.22
N LEU A 23 7.13 8.86 -12.14
CA LEU A 23 7.93 8.46 -10.99
C LEU A 23 9.07 9.45 -10.72
N ARG A 24 9.79 9.88 -11.78
CA ARG A 24 10.83 10.91 -11.66
C ARG A 24 10.27 12.22 -11.11
N GLN A 25 9.11 12.67 -11.60
CA GLN A 25 8.45 13.88 -11.11
C GLN A 25 8.06 13.76 -9.63
N VAL A 26 7.36 12.68 -9.25
CA VAL A 26 6.92 12.45 -7.86
C VAL A 26 8.10 12.35 -6.91
N THR A 27 9.18 11.67 -7.32
CA THR A 27 10.40 11.54 -6.52
C THR A 27 11.07 12.89 -6.31
N ALA A 28 11.12 13.74 -7.34
CA ALA A 28 11.66 15.10 -7.22
C ALA A 28 10.80 15.98 -6.28
N GLU A 29 9.47 15.94 -6.43
CA GLU A 29 8.56 16.67 -5.56
C GLU A 29 8.66 16.22 -4.09
N LEU A 30 8.80 14.91 -3.84
CA LEU A 30 8.98 14.37 -2.49
C LEU A 30 10.31 14.81 -1.88
N ALA A 31 11.39 14.86 -2.67
CA ALA A 31 12.68 15.35 -2.21
C ALA A 31 12.61 16.84 -1.86
N GLU A 32 11.99 17.65 -2.72
CA GLU A 32 11.78 19.09 -2.48
C GLU A 32 10.95 19.33 -1.21
N HIS A 33 9.87 18.57 -1.03
CA HIS A 33 9.02 18.64 0.16
C HIS A 33 9.83 18.44 1.44
N ARG A 34 10.70 17.42 1.46
CA ARG A 34 11.56 17.10 2.61
C ARG A 34 12.62 18.15 2.94
N CYS A 35 13.01 18.97 1.96
CA CYS A 35 13.98 20.05 2.15
C CYS A 35 13.36 21.29 2.81
N HIS A 36 12.03 21.41 2.90
CA HIS A 36 11.33 22.60 3.41
C HIS A 36 10.43 22.27 4.61
N PRO A 37 10.99 21.91 5.79
CA PRO A 37 10.19 21.59 6.96
C PRO A 37 9.42 22.81 7.50
N VAL A 38 8.14 22.62 7.83
CA VAL A 38 7.28 23.65 8.44
C VAL A 38 7.77 23.99 9.87
N GLU A 39 7.99 25.27 10.17
CA GLU A 39 8.41 25.72 11.51
C GLU A 39 7.24 25.59 12.56
N ARG A 40 7.34 25.97 13.87
CA ARG A 40 6.34 25.57 14.94
C ARG A 40 5.25 26.51 15.59
N GLY A 41 5.16 27.84 15.38
CA GLY A 41 4.16 28.74 16.04
C GLY A 41 2.72 29.02 15.51
N LEU A 42 2.28 28.61 14.31
CA LEU A 42 0.93 28.85 13.69
C LEU A 42 0.39 27.55 13.07
N LYS A 43 1.04 26.45 13.42
CA LYS A 43 1.53 25.47 12.45
C LYS A 43 0.89 24.09 12.61
N SER A 44 -0.26 23.96 13.27
CA SER A 44 -0.93 22.66 13.37
C SER A 44 -1.56 22.24 12.04
N LYS A 45 -2.33 23.12 11.39
CA LYS A 45 -2.94 22.84 10.08
C LYS A 45 -1.88 22.70 8.99
N GLU A 46 -0.92 23.61 8.95
CA GLU A 46 0.17 23.58 7.98
C GLU A 46 1.10 22.36 8.18
N ALA A 47 1.41 21.97 9.43
CA ALA A 47 2.17 20.74 9.68
C ALA A 47 1.36 19.49 9.34
N GLU A 48 0.04 19.49 9.56
CA GLU A 48 -0.83 18.39 9.13
C GLU A 48 -0.87 18.27 7.60
N GLU A 49 -1.02 19.39 6.88
CA GLU A 49 -0.97 19.44 5.41
C GLU A 49 0.38 18.95 4.88
N TYR A 50 1.49 19.38 5.49
CA TYR A 50 2.83 18.89 5.16
C TYR A 50 2.95 17.37 5.37
N ARG A 51 2.51 16.86 6.52
CA ARG A 51 2.53 15.41 6.79
C ARG A 51 1.68 14.62 5.80
N LEU A 52 0.49 15.13 5.47
CA LEU A 52 -0.41 14.48 4.52
C LEU A 52 0.20 14.47 3.12
N LYS A 53 0.82 15.58 2.69
CA LYS A 53 1.51 15.68 1.41
C LYS A 53 2.70 14.71 1.33
N GLU A 54 3.51 14.60 2.38
CA GLU A 54 4.60 13.62 2.43
C GLU A 54 4.08 12.18 2.28
N HIS A 55 3.03 11.83 3.02
CA HIS A 55 2.39 10.51 2.93
C HIS A 55 1.85 10.23 1.52
N TYR A 56 1.16 11.22 0.92
CA TYR A 56 0.61 11.10 -0.42
C TYR A 56 1.72 10.89 -1.46
N LEU A 57 2.77 11.69 -1.45
CA LEU A 57 3.88 11.57 -2.40
C LEU A 57 4.64 10.25 -2.24
N THR A 58 4.80 9.78 -1.00
CA THR A 58 5.40 8.46 -0.72
C THR A 58 4.55 7.35 -1.32
N PHE A 59 3.23 7.40 -1.11
CA PHE A 59 2.30 6.43 -1.69
C PHE A 59 2.31 6.47 -3.23
N GLU A 60 2.28 7.67 -3.83
CA GLU A 60 2.34 7.85 -5.28
C GLU A 60 3.62 7.27 -5.87
N LYS A 61 4.77 7.48 -5.20
CA LYS A 61 6.05 6.90 -5.61
C LYS A 61 5.95 5.37 -5.71
N SER A 62 5.53 4.71 -4.62
CA SER A 62 5.35 3.26 -4.59
C SER A 62 4.35 2.77 -5.63
N ARG A 63 3.27 3.52 -5.87
CA ARG A 63 2.28 3.19 -6.89
C ARG A 63 2.88 3.15 -8.29
N TYR A 64 3.65 4.18 -8.67
CA TYR A 64 4.31 4.21 -9.98
C TYR A 64 5.43 3.17 -10.09
N GLU A 65 6.16 2.87 -9.00
CA GLU A 65 7.13 1.76 -8.97
C GLU A 65 6.45 0.42 -9.31
N THR A 66 5.31 0.12 -8.66
CA THR A 66 4.53 -1.08 -8.96
C THR A 66 4.03 -1.11 -10.40
N TYR A 67 3.50 0.01 -10.92
CA TYR A 67 3.03 0.06 -12.31
C TYR A 67 4.16 -0.20 -13.31
N ILE A 68 5.31 0.43 -13.12
CA ILE A 68 6.51 0.21 -13.96
C ILE A 68 6.92 -1.25 -13.91
N HIS A 69 6.98 -1.84 -12.71
CA HIS A 69 7.40 -3.22 -12.54
C HIS A 69 6.46 -4.19 -13.29
N LEU A 70 5.14 -4.06 -13.10
CA LEU A 70 4.15 -4.90 -13.78
C LEU A 70 4.22 -4.76 -15.30
N LEU A 71 4.36 -3.55 -15.82
CA LEU A 71 4.45 -3.30 -17.25
C LEU A 71 5.73 -3.83 -17.87
N ALA A 72 6.87 -3.64 -17.20
CA ALA A 72 8.14 -4.19 -17.65
C ALA A 72 8.08 -5.71 -17.75
N VAL A 73 7.45 -6.39 -16.77
CA VAL A 73 7.24 -7.83 -16.81
C VAL A 73 6.28 -8.22 -17.93
N LYS A 74 5.14 -7.55 -18.07
CA LYS A 74 4.17 -7.79 -19.16
C LYS A 74 4.83 -7.69 -20.54
N ILE A 75 5.60 -6.63 -20.78
CA ILE A 75 6.34 -6.41 -22.02
C ILE A 75 7.36 -7.54 -22.25
N LYS A 76 8.11 -7.93 -21.23
CA LYS A 76 9.11 -9.00 -21.32
C LYS A 76 8.49 -10.38 -21.57
N VAL A 77 7.31 -10.64 -21.00
CA VAL A 77 6.52 -11.86 -21.24
C VAL A 77 5.91 -11.86 -22.65
N GLY A 78 5.56 -10.68 -23.16
CA GLY A 78 4.90 -10.52 -24.46
C GLY A 78 3.48 -11.10 -24.47
N SER A 79 2.82 -11.18 -23.31
CA SER A 79 1.49 -11.76 -23.14
C SER A 79 0.73 -11.06 -22.03
N ASP A 80 -0.58 -10.95 -22.21
CA ASP A 80 -1.52 -10.41 -21.22
C ASP A 80 -2.06 -11.50 -20.27
N ASP A 81 -1.60 -12.73 -20.43
CA ASP A 81 -1.95 -13.86 -19.59
C ASP A 81 -1.42 -13.67 -18.16
N LEU A 82 -2.35 -13.57 -17.21
CA LEU A 82 -2.04 -13.22 -15.83
C LEU A 82 -1.15 -14.26 -15.16
N GLU A 83 -1.40 -15.56 -15.37
CA GLU A 83 -0.61 -16.65 -14.79
C GLU A 83 0.86 -16.56 -15.23
N ARG A 84 1.12 -16.28 -16.52
CA ARG A 84 2.49 -16.08 -17.03
C ARG A 84 3.19 -14.86 -16.44
N ILE A 85 2.46 -13.76 -16.23
CA ILE A 85 2.99 -12.54 -15.61
C ILE A 85 3.34 -12.83 -14.15
N GLU A 86 2.42 -13.42 -13.39
CA GLU A 86 2.61 -13.78 -11.97
C GLU A 86 3.76 -14.77 -11.78
N ALA A 87 3.88 -15.78 -12.64
CA ALA A 87 5.00 -16.73 -12.59
C ALA A 87 6.35 -16.04 -12.78
N ARG A 88 6.44 -15.00 -13.63
CA ARG A 88 7.65 -14.19 -13.78
C ARG A 88 7.89 -13.26 -12.60
N LEU A 89 6.83 -12.68 -12.05
CA LEU A 89 6.88 -11.80 -10.88
C LEU A 89 7.41 -12.55 -9.65
N ALA A 90 6.87 -13.75 -9.40
CA ALA A 90 7.26 -14.60 -8.27
C ALA A 90 8.73 -15.03 -8.29
N MET A 91 9.34 -15.13 -9.48
CA MET A 91 10.78 -15.39 -9.62
C MET A 91 11.64 -14.16 -9.28
N LEU A 92 11.07 -12.95 -9.33
CA LEU A 92 11.75 -11.68 -9.10
C LEU A 92 11.52 -11.16 -7.67
N GLU A 93 10.36 -11.46 -7.07
CA GLU A 93 10.03 -11.15 -5.67
C GLU A 93 10.83 -11.95 -4.64
N GLY A 94 11.62 -12.94 -5.06
CA GLY A 94 12.55 -13.65 -4.17
C GLY A 94 13.62 -12.76 -3.52
N ASP A 95 13.76 -11.50 -3.96
CA ASP A 95 14.84 -10.59 -3.57
C ASP A 95 14.35 -9.25 -2.94
N ASP A 96 13.03 -8.99 -2.84
CA ASP A 96 12.50 -7.73 -2.28
C ASP A 96 11.74 -7.93 -0.94
N PRO A 97 12.26 -7.43 0.19
CA PRO A 97 11.64 -7.62 1.51
C PRO A 97 10.44 -6.69 1.79
N SER A 98 10.01 -5.84 0.84
CA SER A 98 8.98 -4.82 1.09
C SER A 98 7.55 -5.30 0.84
N LEU A 99 7.36 -6.33 0.01
CA LEU A 99 6.05 -6.91 -0.30
C LEU A 99 5.74 -8.10 0.62
N ARG A 100 5.64 -7.84 1.93
CA ARG A 100 5.19 -8.88 2.86
C ARG A 100 3.74 -9.24 2.53
N LYS A 101 3.48 -10.52 2.19
CA LYS A 101 2.13 -11.11 2.21
C LYS A 101 1.60 -11.03 3.64
N THR A 102 0.97 -9.91 4.00
CA THR A 102 0.28 -9.78 5.28
C THR A 102 -0.89 -10.75 5.25
N HIS A 103 -0.79 -11.81 6.06
CA HIS A 103 -1.89 -12.73 6.33
C HIS A 103 -2.96 -11.94 7.09
N SER A 104 -3.85 -11.26 6.37
CA SER A 104 -4.90 -10.42 6.91
C SER A 104 -6.00 -11.29 7.51
N SER A 105 -5.76 -11.85 8.69
CA SER A 105 -6.77 -12.26 9.69
C SER A 105 -6.08 -12.92 10.88
N PRO A 106 -6.18 -12.37 12.11
CA PRO A 106 -6.27 -13.22 13.28
C PRO A 106 -7.67 -13.83 13.29
N ALA A 107 -7.77 -15.16 13.38
CA ALA A 107 -9.07 -15.82 13.58
C ALA A 107 -9.72 -15.26 14.85
N LEU A 108 -10.94 -14.75 14.74
CA LEU A 108 -11.80 -14.40 15.87
C LEU A 108 -12.16 -15.70 16.60
N SER A 109 -11.50 -16.01 17.71
CA SER A 109 -11.94 -17.06 18.62
C SER A 109 -13.33 -16.68 19.13
N GLN A 110 -14.36 -17.34 18.59
CA GLN A 110 -15.75 -17.20 18.98
C GLN A 110 -15.91 -17.71 20.42
N GLY A 111 -15.77 -16.79 21.37
CA GLY A 111 -16.06 -17.01 22.78
C GLY A 111 -17.56 -17.18 22.98
N HIS A 112 -18.06 -18.40 22.85
CA HIS A 112 -19.34 -18.81 23.40
C HIS A 112 -19.12 -19.86 24.47
N GLY A 113 -19.14 -19.40 25.73
CA GLY A 113 -19.30 -20.24 26.90
C GLY A 113 -20.09 -19.46 27.94
N PRO A 114 -21.40 -19.71 28.11
CA PRO A 114 -22.16 -19.14 29.21
C PRO A 114 -21.98 -20.02 30.44
N LEU A 115 -21.57 -19.45 31.56
CA LEU A 115 -21.91 -19.92 32.92
C LEU A 115 -21.41 -18.89 33.93
N THR A 116 -22.26 -17.91 34.20
CA THR A 116 -22.26 -17.18 35.47
C THR A 116 -22.82 -18.11 36.54
N GLY A 117 -22.17 -18.20 37.71
CA GLY A 117 -22.86 -18.73 38.89
C GLY A 117 -22.02 -19.42 39.97
N ASN A 118 -21.04 -18.74 40.60
CA ASN A 118 -20.48 -19.22 41.87
C ASN A 118 -20.09 -18.06 42.81
N LYS A 119 -21.07 -17.69 43.67
CA LYS A 119 -20.97 -17.36 45.10
C LYS A 119 -19.68 -16.67 45.62
N ALA A 120 -19.82 -15.40 46.03
CA ALA A 120 -19.00 -14.80 47.08
C ALA A 120 -19.93 -14.08 48.08
N THR A 121 -19.85 -14.55 49.32
CA THR A 121 -20.45 -14.04 50.56
C THR A 121 -19.96 -12.63 50.90
N GLN A 122 -20.85 -11.73 51.33
CA GLN A 122 -20.77 -11.11 52.66
C GLN A 122 -21.97 -10.18 52.92
N ASP A 123 -22.60 -10.43 54.07
CA ASP A 123 -23.58 -9.59 54.75
C ASP A 123 -23.00 -8.22 55.11
N ALA A 124 -23.83 -7.17 55.00
CA ALA A 124 -24.16 -6.26 56.10
C ALA A 124 -25.16 -5.18 55.60
N THR A 125 -26.41 -5.30 56.06
CA THR A 125 -27.26 -4.25 56.69
C THR A 125 -26.99 -2.78 56.33
N GLY A 126 -27.96 -1.92 55.96
CA GLY A 126 -29.41 -1.98 56.00
C GLY A 126 -29.98 -0.55 55.97
N SER A 127 -31.12 -0.40 55.28
CA SER A 127 -32.21 0.59 55.37
C SER A 127 -31.92 2.11 55.44
N ASP A 128 -32.27 2.78 54.33
CA ASP A 128 -33.41 3.69 54.11
C ASP A 128 -33.90 4.65 55.22
N THR A 129 -34.32 5.82 54.75
CA THR A 129 -35.41 6.62 55.33
C THR A 129 -36.69 6.35 54.55
#